data_AF-A0A8B7N274-F1
#
_entry.id   AF-A0A8B7N274-F1
#
_cell.length_a   1.000
_cell.length_b   1.000
_cell.length_c   1.000
_cell.angle_alpha   90.00
_cell.angle_beta   90.00
_cell.angle_gamma   90.00
#
_symmetry.space_group_name_H-M   'P 1'
#
loop_
_entity.id
_entity.type
_entity.pdbx_description
1 polymer ?
#
loop_
_entity_poly.entity_id
_entity_poly.type
_entity_poly.pdbx_seq_one_letter_code
_entity_poly.pdbx_strand_id
1 'polypeptide(L)'
;MYGSVDQVWRRHIPPDKRHPAGATRGETHKIGVRFDSNFSTLELEALPKQIDDVCCRHGASFKFISRMRYGGYSVTRWHFPDLRNVDLDWMIGILRQFRDSRLSLVLPRNGLTAAGARRLFEELPQIREVYHDPGAAHLTSAGSGAPDLTFIELSTNNIIQWM
;
A
#
# COMPACT_ATOMS: atom_id res chain seq x y z
N MET A 1 -5.51 -6.00 -27.93
CA MET A 1 -5.84 -4.56 -27.84
C MET A 1 -5.44 -4.11 -26.45
N TYR A 2 -4.37 -3.33 -26.34
CA TYR A 2 -3.87 -2.81 -25.07
C TYR A 2 -4.45 -1.40 -24.87
N GLY A 3 -5.30 -1.25 -23.86
CA GLY A 3 -5.76 0.06 -23.37
C GLY A 3 -4.88 0.47 -22.21
N SER A 4 -4.14 1.56 -22.39
CA SER A 4 -3.42 2.31 -21.36
C SER A 4 -4.22 3.58 -21.03
N VAL A 5 -3.85 4.19 -19.90
CA VAL A 5 -4.19 5.53 -19.38
C VAL A 5 -5.30 5.57 -18.32
N ASP A 6 -4.93 6.14 -17.16
CA ASP A 6 -5.74 6.69 -16.08
C ASP A 6 -6.63 5.76 -15.23
N GLN A 7 -6.08 5.26 -14.12
CA GLN A 7 -6.90 5.03 -12.92
C GLN A 7 -6.23 5.62 -11.68
N VAL A 8 -6.20 6.96 -11.60
CA VAL A 8 -6.46 7.59 -10.30
C VAL A 8 -7.91 7.25 -9.99
N TRP A 9 -8.16 6.37 -9.02
CA TRP A 9 -9.50 6.03 -8.58
C TRP A 9 -10.15 7.24 -7.91
N ARG A 10 -10.68 8.17 -8.71
CA ARG A 10 -11.63 9.19 -8.25
C ARG A 10 -13.02 8.56 -8.31
N ARG A 11 -13.72 8.48 -7.18
CA ARG A 11 -15.13 8.09 -7.16
C ARG A 11 -15.93 9.04 -8.08
N HIS A 12 -16.66 8.47 -9.04
CA HIS A 12 -17.58 9.18 -9.94
C HIS A 12 -18.72 9.84 -9.15
N ILE A 13 -18.98 11.13 -9.40
CA ILE A 13 -20.19 11.85 -8.96
C ILE A 13 -21.07 12.10 -10.21
N PRO A 14 -22.40 11.86 -10.17
CA PRO A 14 -23.32 12.25 -11.25
C PRO A 14 -23.57 13.77 -11.24
N PRO A 15 -23.84 14.40 -12.39
CA PRO A 15 -24.08 15.84 -12.43
C PRO A 15 -25.57 16.12 -12.15
N ASP A 16 -25.92 16.73 -11.01
CA ASP A 16 -26.77 17.94 -11.09
C ASP A 16 -26.91 18.75 -9.79
N LYS A 17 -26.77 20.07 -10.00
CA LYS A 17 -27.51 21.23 -9.46
C LYS A 17 -27.90 21.36 -7.97
N ARG A 18 -27.40 22.50 -7.44
CA ARG A 18 -27.98 23.44 -6.46
C ARG A 18 -27.89 23.07 -4.98
N HIS A 19 -27.01 23.78 -4.27
CA HIS A 19 -26.97 23.90 -2.80
C HIS A 19 -28.22 24.64 -2.28
N PRO A 20 -28.72 24.35 -1.04
CA PRO A 20 -28.21 25.06 0.14
C PRO A 20 -28.21 24.29 1.48
N ALA A 21 -27.40 24.81 2.43
CA ALA A 21 -27.46 24.63 3.88
C ALA A 21 -27.46 23.19 4.46
N GLY A 22 -26.27 22.73 4.85
CA GLY A 22 -26.07 21.48 5.59
C GLY A 22 -24.69 20.92 5.31
N ALA A 23 -23.65 21.58 5.82
CA ALA A 23 -22.27 21.10 5.69
C ALA A 23 -22.06 19.88 6.61
N THR A 24 -22.56 18.72 6.23
CA THR A 24 -22.01 17.45 6.71
C THR A 24 -20.67 17.27 6.01
N ARG A 25 -19.60 17.25 6.80
CA ARG A 25 -18.23 16.98 6.35
C ARG A 25 -18.16 15.50 5.92
N GLY A 26 -18.68 15.23 4.72
CA GLY A 26 -18.76 13.90 4.13
C GLY A 26 -17.43 13.52 3.49
N GLU A 27 -16.81 12.49 4.06
CA GLU A 27 -15.74 11.66 3.52
C GLU A 27 -14.45 12.40 3.08
N THR A 28 -13.41 12.31 3.92
CA THR A 28 -12.03 12.43 3.42
C THR A 28 -11.84 11.40 2.31
N HIS A 29 -11.73 11.88 1.07
CA HIS A 29 -11.51 11.03 -0.09
C HIS A 29 -10.16 10.34 0.09
N LYS A 30 -10.14 9.00 0.13
CA LYS A 30 -8.89 8.24 0.21
C LYS A 30 -8.13 8.35 -1.11
N ILE A 31 -6.83 8.59 -1.05
CA ILE A 31 -5.96 8.68 -2.21
C ILE A 31 -5.15 7.40 -2.34
N GLY A 32 -5.45 6.62 -3.38
CA GLY A 32 -4.70 5.44 -3.78
C GLY A 32 -3.78 5.72 -4.97
N VAL A 33 -2.54 5.23 -4.92
CA VAL A 33 -1.56 5.33 -6.01
C VAL A 33 -1.01 3.95 -6.33
N ARG A 34 -0.90 3.62 -7.61
CA ARG A 34 -0.33 2.35 -8.07
C ARG A 34 0.95 2.61 -8.85
N PHE A 35 2.05 2.03 -8.39
CA PHE A 35 3.33 2.04 -9.07
C PHE A 35 3.54 0.72 -9.80
N ASP A 36 3.69 0.80 -11.12
CA ASP A 36 4.16 -0.28 -11.98
C ASP A 36 5.43 0.17 -12.74
N SER A 37 5.88 -0.63 -13.71
CA SER A 37 7.08 -0.34 -14.50
C SER A 37 6.96 0.91 -15.37
N ASN A 38 5.74 1.38 -15.63
CA ASN A 38 5.44 2.47 -16.57
C ASN A 38 5.13 3.79 -15.89
N PHE A 39 5.05 3.81 -14.55
CA PHE A 39 4.77 5.03 -13.81
C PHE A 39 5.80 6.11 -14.14
N SER A 40 5.37 7.33 -14.44
CA SER A 40 6.27 8.42 -14.83
C SER A 40 6.59 9.36 -13.66
N THR A 41 7.71 10.08 -13.76
CA THR A 41 8.09 11.03 -12.68
C THR A 41 7.19 12.27 -12.65
N LEU A 42 6.62 12.63 -13.80
CA LEU A 42 5.73 13.80 -13.93
C LEU A 42 4.41 13.55 -13.19
N GLU A 43 3.89 12.32 -13.26
CA GLU A 43 2.69 11.92 -12.52
C GLU A 43 2.90 12.02 -11.01
N LEU A 44 4.12 11.76 -10.51
CA LEU A 44 4.43 11.86 -9.09
C LEU A 44 4.25 13.30 -8.55
N GLU A 45 4.67 14.30 -9.32
CA GLU A 45 4.63 15.71 -8.91
C GLU A 45 3.20 16.25 -8.79
N ALA A 46 2.25 15.65 -9.51
CA ALA A 46 0.83 15.99 -9.43
C ALA A 46 0.12 15.37 -8.20
N LEU A 47 0.76 14.43 -7.49
CA LEU A 47 0.16 13.76 -6.35
C LEU A 47 0.21 14.62 -5.08
N PRO A 48 -0.82 14.52 -4.22
CA PRO A 48 -0.76 15.12 -2.89
C PRO A 48 0.37 14.48 -2.06
N LYS A 49 0.92 15.26 -1.12
CA LYS A 49 1.98 14.80 -0.22
C LYS A 49 1.52 13.68 0.71
N GLN A 50 0.24 13.65 1.06
CA GLN A 50 -0.35 12.56 1.81
C GLN A 50 -1.04 11.58 0.86
N ILE A 51 -0.62 10.32 0.91
CA ILE A 51 -1.19 9.22 0.14
C ILE A 51 -1.67 8.17 1.14
N ASP A 52 -2.92 7.73 1.01
CA ASP A 52 -3.47 6.75 1.94
C ASP A 52 -3.00 5.34 1.61
N ASP A 53 -3.05 4.96 0.34
CA ASP A 53 -2.73 3.61 -0.10
C ASP A 53 -1.76 3.64 -1.28
N VAL A 54 -0.62 2.97 -1.16
CA VAL A 54 0.33 2.77 -2.26
C VAL A 54 0.37 1.29 -2.63
N CYS A 55 0.07 0.97 -3.88
CA CYS A 55 0.21 -0.37 -4.44
C CYS A 55 1.46 -0.45 -5.30
N CYS A 56 2.43 -1.27 -4.86
CA CYS A 56 3.69 -1.48 -5.56
C CYS A 56 3.68 -2.84 -6.24
N ARG A 57 3.64 -2.85 -7.58
CA ARG A 57 3.89 -4.07 -8.34
C ARG A 57 5.38 -4.31 -8.52
N HIS A 58 5.73 -5.59 -8.66
CA HIS A 58 7.10 -5.98 -8.95
C HIS A 58 7.65 -5.20 -10.16
N GLY A 59 8.89 -4.73 -10.05
CA GLY A 59 9.54 -3.91 -11.06
C GLY A 59 9.30 -2.40 -10.93
N ALA A 60 8.50 -1.95 -9.96
CA ALA A 60 8.42 -0.52 -9.66
C ALA A 60 9.81 0.03 -9.31
N SER A 61 10.18 1.13 -9.96
CA SER A 61 11.54 1.67 -9.89
C SER A 61 11.81 2.31 -8.53
N PHE A 62 12.95 1.94 -7.94
CA PHE A 62 13.47 2.53 -6.69
C PHE A 62 13.63 4.06 -6.76
N LYS A 63 13.80 4.61 -7.98
CA LYS A 63 13.90 6.05 -8.21
C LYS A 63 12.62 6.79 -7.80
N PHE A 64 11.44 6.21 -8.04
CA PHE A 64 10.16 6.85 -7.66
C PHE A 64 10.01 6.92 -6.15
N ILE A 65 10.25 5.79 -5.49
CA ILE A 65 10.19 5.67 -4.03
C ILE A 65 11.19 6.63 -3.36
N SER A 66 12.40 6.73 -3.90
CA SER A 66 13.39 7.70 -3.41
C SER A 66 12.90 9.14 -3.57
N ARG A 67 12.31 9.49 -4.72
CA ARG A 67 11.73 10.83 -4.93
C ARG A 67 10.55 11.12 -4.02
N MET A 68 9.69 10.14 -3.73
CA MET A 68 8.62 10.29 -2.73
C MET A 68 9.19 10.63 -1.36
N ARG A 69 10.23 9.93 -0.92
CA ARG A 69 10.88 10.24 0.36
C ARG A 69 11.43 11.66 0.38
N TYR A 70 12.27 12.02 -0.59
CA TYR A 70 12.87 13.37 -0.65
C TYR A 70 11.84 14.48 -0.86
N GLY A 71 10.73 14.17 -1.53
CA GLY A 71 9.62 15.07 -1.74
C GLY A 71 8.71 15.23 -0.52
N GLY A 72 8.99 14.57 0.60
CA GLY A 72 8.20 14.69 1.83
C GLY A 72 6.84 14.01 1.76
N TYR A 73 6.69 12.97 0.94
CA TYR A 73 5.43 12.22 0.86
C TYR A 73 5.29 11.29 2.08
N SER A 74 4.08 11.24 2.65
CA SER A 74 3.71 10.29 3.69
C SER A 74 2.73 9.27 3.12
N VAL A 75 2.97 8.00 3.42
CA VAL A 75 2.11 6.89 2.99
C VAL A 75 1.52 6.22 4.22
N THR A 76 0.19 6.12 4.27
CA THR A 76 -0.49 5.45 5.39
C THR A 76 -0.34 3.93 5.28
N ARG A 77 -0.54 3.35 4.08
CA ARG A 77 -0.53 1.91 3.86
C ARG A 77 0.15 1.51 2.56
N TRP A 78 0.94 0.44 2.60
CA TRP A 78 1.60 -0.15 1.45
C TRP A 78 1.00 -1.50 1.08
N HIS A 79 0.84 -1.76 -0.20
CA HIS A 79 0.29 -2.99 -0.76
C HIS A 79 1.30 -3.60 -1.73
N PHE A 80 1.51 -4.91 -1.60
CA PHE A 80 2.40 -5.67 -2.49
C PHE A 80 1.66 -6.93 -2.98
N PRO A 81 0.71 -6.80 -3.92
CA PRO A 81 -0.23 -7.88 -4.25
C PRO A 81 0.46 -9.13 -4.81
N ASP A 82 1.59 -8.95 -5.50
CA ASP A 82 2.34 -10.01 -6.16
C ASP A 82 3.61 -10.41 -5.37
N LEU A 83 3.70 -10.03 -4.09
CA LEU A 83 4.90 -10.24 -3.28
C LEU A 83 5.21 -11.72 -3.09
N ARG A 84 6.43 -12.13 -3.47
CA ARG A 84 6.96 -13.46 -3.16
C ARG A 84 8.22 -13.36 -2.31
N ASN A 85 8.67 -14.49 -1.76
CA ASN A 85 9.94 -14.53 -1.02
C ASN A 85 11.12 -13.95 -1.79
N VAL A 86 11.19 -14.18 -3.10
CA VAL A 86 12.26 -13.66 -3.98
C VAL A 86 12.23 -12.14 -4.12
N ASP A 87 11.09 -11.52 -3.83
CA ASP A 87 10.84 -10.09 -3.95
C ASP A 87 11.03 -9.34 -2.62
N LEU A 88 11.33 -10.07 -1.52
CA LEU A 88 11.46 -9.49 -0.18
C LEU A 88 12.56 -8.42 -0.10
N ASP A 89 13.72 -8.66 -0.70
CA ASP A 89 14.83 -7.69 -0.66
C ASP A 89 14.46 -6.37 -1.34
N TRP A 90 13.75 -6.47 -2.46
CA TRP A 90 13.22 -5.32 -3.18
C TRP A 90 12.22 -4.55 -2.34
N MET A 91 11.22 -5.24 -1.76
CA MET A 91 10.22 -4.62 -0.90
C MET A 91 10.84 -3.98 0.36
N ILE A 92 11.76 -4.70 1.03
CA ILE A 92 12.48 -4.18 2.21
C ILE A 92 13.27 -2.93 1.83
N GLY A 93 13.93 -2.94 0.67
CA GLY A 93 14.63 -1.76 0.15
C GLY A 93 13.71 -0.55 0.00
N ILE A 94 12.49 -0.74 -0.52
CA ILE A 94 11.47 0.31 -0.65
C ILE A 94 11.08 0.83 0.74
N LEU A 95 10.66 -0.06 1.64
CA LEU A 95 10.10 0.32 2.94
C LEU A 95 11.14 0.90 3.90
N ARG A 96 12.42 0.51 3.78
CA ARG A 96 13.53 1.11 4.55
C ARG A 96 13.69 2.61 4.30
N GLN A 97 13.24 3.13 3.14
CA GLN A 97 13.21 4.56 2.87
C GLN A 97 12.21 5.31 3.78
N PHE A 98 11.25 4.60 4.37
CA PHE A 98 10.20 5.12 5.24
C PHE A 98 10.33 4.60 6.68
N ARG A 99 11.55 4.22 7.11
CA ARG A 99 11.79 3.66 8.46
C ARG A 99 11.40 4.58 9.61
N ASP A 100 11.36 5.89 9.36
CA ASP A 100 11.01 6.91 10.35
C ASP A 100 9.46 7.04 10.51
N SER A 101 8.70 6.29 9.71
CA SER A 101 7.23 6.25 9.73
C SER A 101 6.72 4.91 10.29
N ARG A 102 5.51 4.94 10.85
CA ARG A 102 4.76 3.71 11.15
C ARG A 102 4.31 3.07 9.84
N LEU A 103 4.60 1.78 9.67
CA LEU A 103 4.24 1.05 8.45
C LEU A 103 3.01 0.17 8.67
N SER A 104 2.04 0.32 7.77
CA SER A 104 0.91 -0.60 7.63
C SER A 104 1.03 -1.30 6.28
N LEU A 105 0.98 -2.64 6.26
CA LEU A 105 1.20 -3.45 5.06
C LEU A 105 -0.03 -4.29 4.70
N VAL A 106 -0.32 -4.43 3.41
CA VAL A 106 -1.23 -5.45 2.89
C VAL A 106 -0.42 -6.52 2.18
N LEU A 107 -0.47 -7.74 2.71
CA LEU A 107 0.30 -8.87 2.22
C LEU A 107 -0.61 -9.94 1.59
N PRO A 108 -0.19 -10.55 0.47
CA PRO A 108 -0.95 -11.60 -0.18
C PRO A 108 -0.92 -12.87 0.66
N ARG A 109 -2.03 -13.63 0.63
CA ARG A 109 -2.14 -14.89 1.38
C ARG A 109 -0.98 -15.85 1.15
N ASN A 110 -0.67 -16.16 -0.12
CA ASN A 110 0.17 -17.30 -0.46
C ASN A 110 1.55 -16.89 -1.01
N GLY A 111 1.87 -15.60 -0.96
CA GLY A 111 3.09 -15.07 -1.56
C GLY A 111 4.34 -15.30 -0.72
N LEU A 112 4.21 -15.23 0.61
CA LEU A 112 5.32 -15.39 1.54
C LEU A 112 5.27 -16.72 2.28
N THR A 113 6.42 -17.34 2.47
CA THR A 113 6.52 -18.44 3.44
C THR A 113 6.62 -17.88 4.86
N ALA A 114 6.38 -18.72 5.87
CA ALA A 114 6.56 -18.33 7.27
C ALA A 114 7.97 -17.78 7.56
N ALA A 115 9.01 -18.34 6.93
CA ALA A 115 10.38 -17.85 7.08
C ALA A 115 10.58 -16.47 6.42
N GLY A 116 10.00 -16.27 5.23
CA GLY A 116 10.02 -14.97 4.56
C GLY A 116 9.31 -13.88 5.36
N ALA A 117 8.14 -14.21 5.93
CA ALA A 117 7.40 -13.30 6.80
C ALA A 117 8.15 -12.98 8.11
N ARG A 118 8.83 -13.95 8.74
CA ARG A 118 9.66 -13.70 9.92
C ARG A 118 10.77 -12.71 9.62
N ARG A 119 11.53 -12.98 8.54
CA ARG A 119 12.60 -12.10 8.07
C ARG A 119 12.08 -10.69 7.80
N LEU A 120 10.90 -10.57 7.19
CA LEU A 120 10.26 -9.27 6.96
C LEU A 120 10.06 -8.48 8.27
N PHE A 121 9.47 -9.11 9.29
CA PHE A 121 9.19 -8.45 10.57
C PHE A 121 10.46 -8.16 11.38
N GLU A 122 11.50 -8.99 11.26
CA GLU A 122 12.82 -8.75 11.86
C GLU A 122 13.53 -7.56 11.21
N GLU A 123 13.46 -7.43 9.89
CA GLU A 123 14.15 -6.39 9.11
C GLU A 123 13.43 -5.03 9.13
N LEU A 124 12.13 -5.03 9.41
CA LEU A 124 11.28 -3.85 9.46
C LEU A 124 10.45 -3.80 10.76
N PRO A 125 11.09 -3.62 11.93
CA PRO A 125 10.41 -3.61 13.24
C PRO A 125 9.41 -2.46 13.40
N GLN A 126 9.40 -1.48 12.50
CA GLN A 126 8.45 -0.37 12.46
C GLN A 126 7.09 -0.74 11.82
N ILE A 127 6.93 -1.95 11.30
CA ILE A 127 5.62 -2.46 10.88
C ILE A 127 4.74 -2.60 12.12
N ARG A 128 3.56 -1.99 12.08
CA ARG A 128 2.58 -2.02 13.18
C ARG A 128 1.32 -2.77 12.81
N GLU A 129 0.94 -2.75 11.55
CA GLU A 129 -0.28 -3.38 11.07
C GLU A 129 0.00 -4.21 9.82
N VAL A 130 -0.49 -5.44 9.81
CA VAL A 130 -0.46 -6.33 8.66
C VAL A 130 -1.87 -6.76 8.36
N TYR A 131 -2.36 -6.29 7.21
CA TYR A 131 -3.62 -6.69 6.63
C TYR A 131 -3.38 -7.87 5.71
N HIS A 132 -4.22 -8.90 5.79
CA HIS A 132 -4.08 -10.09 4.97
C HIS A 132 -5.43 -10.73 4.63
N ASP A 133 -5.45 -11.53 3.57
CA ASP A 133 -6.56 -12.39 3.22
C ASP A 133 -6.85 -13.44 4.32
N PRO A 134 -8.09 -13.97 4.38
CA PRO A 134 -8.42 -15.05 5.29
C PRO A 134 -7.58 -16.31 5.04
N GLY A 135 -7.23 -16.99 6.13
CA GLY A 135 -6.45 -18.24 6.07
C GLY A 135 -4.96 -18.04 5.79
N ALA A 136 -4.38 -16.90 6.17
CA ALA A 136 -2.95 -16.60 6.12
C ALA A 136 -2.22 -16.84 7.47
N ALA A 137 -2.55 -17.93 8.17
CA ALA A 137 -2.07 -18.20 9.53
C ALA A 137 -0.53 -18.21 9.69
N HIS A 138 0.21 -18.48 8.61
CA HIS A 138 1.67 -18.43 8.62
C HIS A 138 2.21 -16.99 8.76
N LEU A 139 1.47 -15.96 8.33
CA LEU A 139 1.83 -14.55 8.56
C LEU A 139 1.66 -14.19 10.02
N THR A 140 0.50 -14.51 10.62
CA THR A 140 0.22 -14.28 12.04
C THR A 140 1.21 -15.03 12.93
N SER A 141 1.47 -16.31 12.62
CA SER A 141 2.45 -17.11 13.35
C SER A 141 3.86 -16.51 13.25
N ALA A 142 4.26 -16.03 12.08
CA ALA A 142 5.56 -15.41 11.87
C ALA A 142 5.76 -14.12 12.69
N GLY A 143 4.70 -13.34 12.93
CA GLY A 143 4.78 -12.11 13.72
C GLY A 143 4.44 -12.24 15.20
N SER A 144 4.12 -13.44 15.69
CA SER A 144 3.72 -13.66 17.08
C SER A 144 4.76 -13.24 18.14
N GLY A 145 6.02 -13.07 17.74
CA GLY A 145 7.10 -12.56 18.60
C GLY A 145 7.24 -11.03 18.62
N ALA A 146 6.47 -10.29 17.83
CA ALA A 146 6.56 -8.83 17.74
C ALA A 146 5.46 -8.17 18.60
N PRO A 147 5.79 -7.54 19.74
CA PRO A 147 4.81 -7.12 20.76
C PRO A 147 3.84 -6.02 20.32
N ASP A 148 4.16 -5.29 19.25
CA ASP A 148 3.37 -4.16 18.75
C ASP A 148 2.78 -4.42 17.36
N LEU A 149 2.86 -5.66 16.87
CA LEU A 149 2.41 -6.03 15.53
C LEU A 149 0.98 -6.55 15.57
N THR A 150 0.07 -5.85 14.90
CA THR A 150 -1.34 -6.24 14.80
C THR A 150 -1.61 -6.91 13.46
N PHE A 151 -2.28 -8.06 13.48
CA PHE A 151 -2.75 -8.75 12.28
C PHE A 151 -4.25 -8.50 12.09
N ILE A 152 -4.63 -8.04 10.91
CA ILE A 152 -6.01 -7.67 10.57
C ILE A 152 -6.42 -8.49 9.35
N GLU A 153 -7.31 -9.45 9.57
CA GLU A 153 -7.90 -10.21 8.47
C GLU A 153 -8.91 -9.33 7.72
N LEU A 154 -8.74 -9.22 6.39
CA LEU A 154 -9.67 -8.51 5.51
C LEU A 154 -10.65 -9.47 4.88
N SER A 155 -11.88 -9.02 4.60
CA SER A 155 -12.78 -9.78 3.73
C SER A 155 -12.25 -9.74 2.29
N THR A 156 -12.51 -10.80 1.50
CA THR A 156 -12.05 -10.88 0.10
C THR A 156 -12.51 -9.70 -0.75
N ASN A 157 -13.69 -9.14 -0.47
CA ASN A 157 -14.22 -7.94 -1.13
C ASN A 157 -13.38 -6.69 -0.83
N ASN A 158 -12.80 -6.61 0.37
CA ASN A 158 -11.94 -5.50 0.78
C ASN A 158 -10.53 -5.61 0.19
N ILE A 159 -10.17 -6.69 -0.53
CA ILE A 159 -8.85 -6.83 -1.16
C ILE A 159 -8.95 -6.61 -2.67
N ILE A 160 -10.02 -7.11 -3.30
CA ILE A 160 -10.27 -6.92 -4.75
C ILE A 160 -10.44 -5.43 -5.10
N GLN A 161 -10.96 -4.60 -4.20
CA GLN A 161 -11.07 -3.15 -4.43
C GLN A 161 -9.73 -2.43 -4.62
N TRP A 162 -8.59 -3.09 -4.34
CA TRP A 162 -7.25 -2.52 -4.43
C TRP A 162 -6.37 -3.15 -5.53
N MET A 163 -6.87 -4.17 -6.23
CA MET A 163 -6.21 -4.83 -7.37
C MET A 163 -6.66 -4.25 -8.71
#